data_AF-A0A8S2YG37-F1
#
_entry.id   AF-A0A8S2YG37-F1
#
_cell.length_a   1.000
_cell.length_b   1.000
_cell.length_c   1.000
_cell.angle_alpha   90.00
_cell.angle_beta   90.00
_cell.angle_gamma   90.00
#
_symmetry.space_group_name_H-M   'P 1'
#
loop_
_entity.id
_entity.type
_entity.pdbx_description
1 polymer ?
#
loop_
_entity_poly.entity_id
_entity_poly.type
_entity_poly.pdbx_seq_one_letter_code
_entity_poly.pdbx_strand_id
1 'polypeptide(L)' 'GYIRPTPIQSQAWPILLSGQDLVGIAQTGSGKTLSFILPALIHSAGQTNARSGDPLVLILAPT' A
#
# COMPACT_ATOMS: atom_id res chain seq x y z
N GLY A 1 14.68 12.60 -5.92
CA GLY A 1 13.83 11.40 -6.04
C GLY A 1 14.34 10.33 -5.10
N TYR A 2 13.48 9.39 -4.68
CA TYR A 2 13.88 8.25 -3.85
C TYR A 2 14.54 7.18 -4.73
N ILE A 3 15.79 6.82 -4.43
CA ILE A 3 16.58 5.88 -5.23
C ILE A 3 16.30 4.42 -4.82
N ARG A 4 15.91 4.20 -3.56
CA ARG A 4 15.63 2.88 -2.98
C ARG A 4 14.43 2.95 -2.03
N PRO A 5 13.65 1.87 -1.91
CA PRO A 5 12.60 1.80 -0.90
C PRO A 5 13.16 1.86 0.52
N THR A 6 12.36 2.38 1.45
CA THR A 6 12.69 2.34 2.88
C THR A 6 12.57 0.91 3.42
N PRO A 7 13.10 0.59 4.61
CA PRO A 7 13.00 -0.75 5.19
C PRO A 7 11.56 -1.26 5.30
N ILE A 8 10.62 -0.40 5.75
CA ILE A 8 9.21 -0.78 5.89
C ILE A 8 8.55 -1.02 4.51
N GLN A 9 8.90 -0.24 3.49
CA GLN A 9 8.41 -0.45 2.12
C GLN A 9 8.92 -1.76 1.53
N SER A 10 10.23 -2.04 1.71
CA SER A 10 10.90 -3.24 1.19
C SER A 10 10.32 -4.53 1.77
N GLN A 11 9.87 -4.48 3.04
CA GLN A 11 9.23 -5.62 3.70
C GLN A 11 7.74 -5.70 3.34
N ALA A 12 7.03 -4.57 3.30
CA ALA A 12 5.58 -4.54 3.11
C ALA A 12 5.13 -4.92 1.69
N TRP A 13 5.81 -4.41 0.66
CA TRP A 13 5.38 -4.59 -0.72
C TRP A 13 5.27 -6.06 -1.17
N PRO A 14 6.29 -6.94 -0.99
CA PRO A 14 6.15 -8.33 -1.41
C PRO A 14 5.01 -9.07 -0.68
N ILE A 15 4.78 -8.75 0.60
CA ILE A 15 3.71 -9.36 1.40
C ILE A 15 2.34 -8.90 0.89
N LEU A 16 2.13 -7.58 0.80
CA LEU A 16 0.85 -7.01 0.38
C LEU A 16 0.51 -7.35 -1.08
N LEU A 17 1.50 -7.35 -1.99
CA LEU A 17 1.28 -7.72 -3.39
C LEU A 17 0.99 -9.21 -3.59
N SER A 18 1.33 -10.05 -2.61
CA SER A 18 0.92 -11.46 -2.61
C SER A 18 -0.51 -11.70 -2.11
N GLY A 19 -1.23 -10.64 -1.74
CA GLY A 19 -2.60 -10.71 -1.23
C GLY A 19 -2.69 -11.10 0.25
N GLN A 20 -1.59 -10.98 1.01
CA GLN A 20 -1.56 -11.28 2.44
C GLN A 20 -1.81 -10.02 3.28
N ASP A 21 -2.41 -10.22 4.46
CA ASP A 21 -2.57 -9.18 5.46
C ASP A 21 -1.24 -8.85 6.15
N LEU A 22 -1.06 -7.59 6.56
CA LEU A 22 0.18 -7.10 7.18
C LEU A 22 -0.09 -6.13 8.33
N VAL A 23 0.54 -6.37 9.47
CA VAL A 23 0.70 -5.37 10.54
C VAL A 23 2.12 -4.83 10.50
N GLY A 24 2.28 -3.56 10.08
CA GLY A 24 3.59 -2.91 9.94
C GLY A 24 3.86 -1.90 11.06
N ILE A 25 4.96 -2.08 11.80
CA ILE A 25 5.43 -1.13 12.82
C ILE A 25 6.71 -0.45 12.33
N ALA A 26 6.70 0.88 12.27
CA ALA A 26 7.89 1.67 11.95
C ALA A 26 7.76 3.08 12.52
N GLN A 27 8.88 3.77 12.73
CA GLN A 27 8.93 5.14 13.28
C GLN A 27 8.17 6.16 12.40
N THR A 28 7.79 7.31 12.95
CA THR A 28 7.24 8.43 12.17
C THR A 28 8.26 8.91 11.13
N GLY A 29 7.81 9.26 9.92
CA GLY A 29 8.71 9.64 8.82
C GLY A 29 9.38 8.47 8.07
N SER A 30 9.15 7.21 8.46
CA SER A 30 9.76 6.02 7.81
C SER A 30 9.20 5.65 6.43
N GLY A 31 8.22 6.40 5.91
CA GLY A 31 7.60 6.11 4.61
C GLY A 31 6.51 5.03 4.63
N LYS A 32 5.87 4.81 5.79
CA LYS A 32 4.71 3.90 5.95
C LYS A 32 3.59 4.18 4.96
N THR A 33 3.32 5.46 4.66
CA THR A 33 2.29 5.88 3.71
C THR A 33 2.46 5.20 2.35
N LEU A 34 3.65 5.24 1.77
CA LEU A 34 3.91 4.57 0.49
C LEU A 34 3.96 3.03 0.60
N SER A 35 4.12 2.50 1.83
CA SER A 35 4.14 1.05 2.06
C SER A 35 2.78 0.41 1.76
N PHE A 36 1.68 1.11 2.02
CA PHE A 36 0.32 0.64 1.68
C PHE A 36 -0.25 1.27 0.40
N ILE A 37 0.14 2.50 0.02
CA ILE A 37 -0.40 3.15 -1.19
C ILE A 37 0.05 2.44 -2.47
N LEU A 38 1.32 2.04 -2.59
CA LEU A 38 1.78 1.41 -3.84
C LEU A 38 1.06 0.07 -4.11
N PRO A 39 0.96 -0.87 -3.15
CA PRO A 39 0.16 -2.08 -3.33
C PRO A 39 -1.31 -1.79 -3.63
N ALA A 40 -1.90 -0.79 -2.97
CA ALA A 40 -3.28 -0.37 -3.21
C ALA A 40 -3.50 0.13 -4.66
N LEU A 41 -2.58 0.91 -5.21
CA LEU A 41 -2.65 1.37 -6.61
C LEU A 41 -2.49 0.21 -7.60
N ILE A 42 -1.55 -0.70 -7.34
CA ILE A 42 -1.36 -1.89 -8.19
C ILE A 42 -2.59 -2.78 -8.13
N HIS A 43 -3.16 -3.00 -6.94
CA HIS A 43 -4.41 -3.72 -6.75
C HIS A 43 -5.54 -3.08 -7.55
N SER A 44 -5.76 -1.77 -7.38
CA SER A 44 -6.78 -1.00 -8.10
C SER A 44 -6.63 -1.09 -9.63
N ALA A 45 -5.40 -0.93 -10.15
CA ALA A 45 -5.12 -1.04 -11.58
C ALA A 45 -5.33 -2.45 -12.15
N GLY A 46 -5.24 -3.49 -11.31
CA GLY A 46 -5.49 -4.88 -11.70
C GLY A 46 -6.96 -5.28 -11.73
N GLN A 47 -7.90 -4.44 -11.25
CA GLN A 47 -9.32 -4.78 -11.18
C GLN A 47 -10.01 -4.58 -12.54
N THR A 48 -10.24 -5.67 -13.26
CA THR A 48 -10.87 -5.65 -14.60
C THR A 48 -12.39 -5.52 -14.59
N ASN A 49 -13.04 -5.81 -13.46
CA ASN A 49 -14.50 -5.81 -13.32
C ASN A 49 -15.04 -4.59 -12.55
N ALA A 50 -14.16 -3.66 -12.15
CA ALA A 50 -14.55 -2.45 -11.44
C ALA A 50 -15.31 -1.51 -12.38
N ARG A 51 -16.44 -0.98 -11.91
CA ARG A 51 -17.18 0.08 -12.62
C ARG A 51 -16.64 1.45 -12.22
N SER A 52 -16.86 2.43 -13.09
CA SER A 52 -16.57 3.82 -12.77
C SER A 52 -17.33 4.25 -11.52
N GLY A 53 -16.59 4.64 -10.47
CA GLY A 53 -17.16 5.06 -9.18
C GLY A 53 -17.14 3.99 -8.09
N ASP A 54 -16.74 2.74 -8.39
CA ASP A 54 -16.61 1.71 -7.36
C ASP A 54 -15.41 2.01 -6.43
N PRO A 55 -15.58 1.97 -5.09
CA PRO A 55 -14.47 2.12 -4.17
C PRO A 55 -13.62 0.84 -4.17
N LEU A 56 -12.35 0.94 -4.61
CA LEU A 56 -11.43 -0.20 -4.68
C LEU A 56 -10.47 -0.31 -3.49
N VAL A 57 -10.29 0.80 -2.75
CA VAL A 57 -9.35 0.90 -1.62
C VAL A 57 -9.96 1.81 -0.56
N LEU A 58 -9.93 1.39 0.70
CA LEU A 58 -10.30 2.21 1.86
C LEU A 58 -9.08 2.40 2.77
N ILE A 59 -8.73 3.65 3.04
CA ILE A 59 -7.70 4.03 4.00
C ILE A 59 -8.37 4.78 5.13
N LEU A 60 -8.22 4.28 6.36
CA LEU A 60 -8.71 4.92 7.57
C LEU A 60 -7.52 5.58 8.30
N ALA A 61 -7.67 6.86 8.63
CA ALA A 61 -6.73 7.58 9.46
C ALA A 61 -7.48 8.13 10.68
N PRO A 62 -6.92 8.04 11.90
CA PRO A 62 -7.43 8.82 13.02
C PRO A 62 -7.22 10.31 12.73
N THR A 63 -8.12 11.16 13.26
CA THR A 63 -8.06 12.63 13.11
C THR A 63 -6.76 13.22 13.62
#